data_AF-A0A178DAY6-F1
#
_entry.id   AF-A0A178DAY6-F1
#
_cell.length_a   1.000
_cell.length_b   1.000
_cell.length_c   1.000
_cell.angle_alpha   90.00
_cell.angle_beta   90.00
_cell.angle_gamma   90.00
#
_symmetry.space_group_name_H-M   'P 1'
#
loop_
_entity.id
_entity.type
_entity.pdbx_description
1 polymer ?
#
loop_
_entity_poly.entity_id
_entity_poly.type
_entity_poly.pdbx_seq_one_letter_code
_entity_poly.pdbx_strand_id
1 'polypeptide(L)'
;MSDIPLRIAAADAAAEGRADELALLLNHRPPTHNELKGLAFLASESKSLPILQVLLNNSWDINTPESYCDPPSLGRAIQAGADEDVVRWFLVHGANPNAFATKYRVTPLSRAVQYAPLKIVQLLLDFGGSATTGELVWFTSQRPAGDPDALTILELLYNKGAPVDNVLFADFDDLCDVSMFTGTPLWASIGMGDVARVQFLLDRGASLLAKEPGLDLSPLEKARQGVNPEIAQIVSQATTKVISHAKVPC
;
A
#
# COMPACT_ATOMS: atom_id res chain seq x y z
N MET A 1 2.88 3.43 -41.69
CA MET A 1 4.14 2.76 -41.31
C MET A 1 4.06 2.40 -39.84
N SER A 2 4.50 1.21 -39.46
CA SER A 2 4.48 0.76 -38.06
C SER A 2 5.42 1.62 -37.23
N ASP A 3 4.91 2.15 -36.13
CA ASP A 3 5.59 3.03 -35.19
C ASP A 3 6.39 2.26 -34.11
N ILE A 4 6.46 0.94 -34.27
CA ILE A 4 7.07 0.02 -33.32
C ILE A 4 8.56 0.33 -33.08
N PRO A 5 9.39 0.64 -34.10
CA PRO A 5 10.81 0.95 -33.86
C PRO A 5 11.01 2.18 -32.97
N LEU A 6 10.18 3.23 -33.12
CA LEU A 6 10.28 4.44 -32.32
C LEU A 6 9.84 4.20 -30.87
N ARG A 7 8.84 3.34 -30.64
CA ARG A 7 8.43 2.90 -29.30
C ARG A 7 9.51 2.13 -28.56
N ILE A 8 10.19 1.22 -29.26
CA ILE A 8 11.30 0.45 -28.68
C ILE A 8 12.44 1.39 -28.31
N ALA A 9 12.84 2.28 -29.22
CA ALA A 9 13.89 3.26 -28.95
C ALA A 9 13.54 4.18 -27.76
N ALA A 10 12.27 4.57 -27.60
CA ALA A 10 11.83 5.38 -26.47
C ALA A 10 11.93 4.61 -25.14
N ALA A 11 11.58 3.32 -25.14
CA ALA A 11 11.72 2.45 -23.97
C ALA A 11 13.20 2.25 -23.59
N ASP A 12 14.07 2.02 -24.57
CA ASP A 12 15.52 1.90 -24.35
C ASP A 12 16.11 3.20 -23.80
N ALA A 13 15.74 4.35 -24.37
CA ALA A 13 16.17 5.66 -23.89
C ALA A 13 15.72 5.93 -22.44
N ALA A 14 14.49 5.54 -22.09
CA ALA A 14 13.99 5.65 -20.72
C ALA A 14 14.73 4.73 -19.74
N ALA A 15 14.98 3.48 -20.13
CA ALA A 15 15.68 2.49 -19.31
C ALA A 15 17.14 2.90 -19.01
N GLU A 16 17.80 3.54 -19.97
CA GLU A 16 19.18 4.03 -19.82
C GLU A 16 19.28 5.49 -19.32
N GLY A 17 18.15 6.15 -19.05
CA GLY A 17 18.12 7.52 -18.53
C GLY A 17 18.51 8.60 -19.54
N ARG A 18 18.44 8.32 -20.86
CA ARG A 18 18.78 9.24 -21.95
C ARG A 18 17.63 10.23 -22.23
N ALA A 19 17.46 11.20 -21.34
CA ALA A 19 16.32 12.14 -21.35
C ALA A 19 16.21 12.99 -22.62
N ASP A 20 17.32 13.51 -23.14
CA ASP A 20 17.30 14.33 -24.36
C ASP A 20 16.87 13.50 -25.58
N GLU A 21 17.36 12.26 -25.67
CA GLU A 21 16.96 11.32 -26.74
C GLU A 21 15.47 10.97 -26.61
N LEU A 22 15.00 10.65 -25.41
CA LEU A 22 13.58 10.40 -25.19
C LEU A 22 12.74 11.62 -25.59
N ALA A 23 13.11 12.82 -25.19
CA ALA A 23 12.39 14.04 -25.55
C ALA A 23 12.33 14.24 -27.07
N LEU A 24 13.45 13.99 -27.78
CA LEU A 24 13.46 14.02 -29.24
C LEU A 24 12.50 12.97 -29.82
N LEU A 25 12.56 11.72 -29.35
CA LEU A 25 11.69 10.65 -29.84
C LEU A 25 10.20 10.96 -29.64
N LEU A 26 9.81 11.51 -28.48
CA LEU A 26 8.44 11.92 -28.19
C LEU A 26 8.01 13.18 -28.97
N ASN A 27 8.94 14.02 -29.41
CA ASN A 27 8.62 15.17 -30.26
C ASN A 27 8.36 14.78 -31.73
N HIS A 28 8.95 13.67 -32.21
CA HIS A 28 8.73 13.20 -33.58
C HIS A 28 7.31 12.69 -33.80
N ARG A 29 6.62 12.28 -32.73
CA ARG A 29 5.24 11.79 -32.78
C ARG A 29 4.55 11.94 -31.42
N PRO A 30 3.26 12.30 -31.39
CA PRO A 30 2.53 12.37 -30.13
C PRO A 30 2.49 10.99 -29.46
N PRO A 31 3.01 10.84 -28.23
CA PRO A 31 2.95 9.56 -27.54
C PRO A 31 1.51 9.23 -27.14
N THR A 32 1.21 7.93 -27.14
CA THR A 32 -0.07 7.46 -26.58
C THR A 32 -0.02 7.45 -25.06
N HIS A 33 -1.18 7.56 -24.43
CA HIS A 33 -1.32 7.45 -22.98
C HIS A 33 -0.65 6.17 -22.39
N ASN A 34 -0.92 5.00 -22.99
CA ASN A 34 -0.34 3.73 -22.53
C ASN A 34 1.18 3.66 -22.66
N GLU A 35 1.73 4.37 -23.66
CA GLU A 35 3.18 4.45 -23.84
C GLU A 35 3.83 5.29 -22.74
N LEU A 36 3.31 6.50 -22.47
CA LEU A 36 3.79 7.34 -21.38
C LEU A 36 3.73 6.61 -20.04
N LYS A 37 2.63 5.89 -19.81
CA LYS A 37 2.43 5.05 -18.62
C LYS A 37 3.50 3.94 -18.51
N GLY A 38 3.81 3.25 -19.61
CA GLY A 38 4.86 2.22 -19.63
C GLY A 38 6.26 2.80 -19.41
N LEU A 39 6.56 3.98 -19.97
CA LEU A 39 7.82 4.67 -19.73
C LEU A 39 7.93 5.18 -18.29
N ALA A 40 6.83 5.67 -17.71
CA ALA A 40 6.77 6.12 -16.32
C ALA A 40 7.02 4.98 -15.34
N PHE A 41 6.51 3.78 -15.63
CA PHE A 41 6.82 2.56 -14.88
C PHE A 41 8.33 2.33 -14.81
N LEU A 42 9.01 2.29 -15.97
CA LEU A 42 10.46 2.08 -16.06
C LEU A 42 11.24 3.19 -15.34
N ALA A 43 10.85 4.45 -15.54
CA ALA A 43 11.51 5.60 -14.95
C ALA A 43 11.36 5.65 -13.41
N SER A 44 10.24 5.15 -12.89
CA SER A 44 9.97 5.07 -11.45
C SER A 44 10.79 3.96 -10.78
N GLU A 45 10.94 2.81 -11.46
CA GLU A 45 11.82 1.74 -10.99
C GLU A 45 13.30 2.14 -11.01
N SER A 46 13.73 2.84 -12.07
CA SER A 46 15.11 3.32 -12.22
C SER A 46 15.40 4.62 -11.48
N LYS A 47 14.39 5.24 -10.84
CA LYS A 47 14.50 6.50 -10.08
C LYS A 47 14.98 7.69 -10.93
N SER A 48 14.69 7.67 -12.23
CA SER A 48 15.21 8.66 -13.18
C SER A 48 14.32 9.90 -13.27
N LEU A 49 14.61 10.90 -12.42
CA LEU A 49 13.93 12.20 -12.44
C LEU A 49 13.95 12.91 -13.80
N PRO A 50 15.08 12.91 -14.57
CA PRO A 50 15.09 13.52 -15.89
C PRO A 50 14.08 12.89 -16.86
N ILE A 51 13.94 11.55 -16.83
CA ILE A 51 12.96 10.85 -17.66
C ILE A 51 11.54 11.20 -17.22
N LEU A 52 11.25 11.15 -15.91
CA LEU A 52 9.94 11.52 -15.38
C LEU A 52 9.54 12.95 -15.77
N GLN A 53 10.50 13.89 -15.76
CA GLN A 53 10.28 15.26 -16.22
C GLN A 53 9.92 15.35 -17.70
N VAL A 54 10.62 14.59 -18.56
CA VAL A 54 10.28 14.51 -19.99
C VAL A 54 8.86 13.97 -20.19
N LEU A 55 8.45 12.96 -19.42
CA LEU A 55 7.11 12.40 -19.50
C LEU A 55 6.04 13.41 -19.08
N LEU A 56 6.23 14.14 -17.98
CA LEU A 56 5.32 15.21 -17.56
C LEU A 56 5.17 16.30 -18.62
N ASN A 57 6.29 16.72 -19.24
CA ASN A 57 6.29 17.70 -20.33
C ASN A 57 5.51 17.20 -21.56
N ASN A 58 5.35 15.88 -21.70
CA ASN A 58 4.60 15.21 -22.76
C ASN A 58 3.18 14.79 -22.32
N SER A 59 2.59 15.49 -21.34
CA SER A 59 1.21 15.27 -20.87
C SER A 59 0.98 13.90 -20.23
N TRP A 60 2.00 13.30 -19.63
CA TRP A 60 1.80 12.12 -18.79
C TRP A 60 0.96 12.49 -17.56
N ASP A 61 -0.14 11.75 -17.36
CA ASP A 61 -0.92 11.86 -16.14
C ASP A 61 -0.27 11.06 -15.00
N ILE A 62 0.37 11.79 -14.09
CA ILE A 62 1.08 11.27 -12.91
C ILE A 62 0.19 10.46 -11.96
N ASN A 63 -1.14 10.62 -12.04
CA ASN A 63 -2.11 9.98 -11.16
C ASN A 63 -2.84 8.80 -11.82
N THR A 64 -2.47 8.43 -13.05
CA THR A 64 -3.00 7.24 -13.70
C THR A 64 -2.49 5.96 -13.02
N PRO A 65 -3.38 5.04 -12.58
CA PRO A 65 -2.96 3.76 -12.01
C PRO A 65 -2.13 2.92 -12.98
N GLU A 66 -1.08 2.25 -12.49
CA GLU A 66 -0.21 1.39 -13.30
C GLU A 66 -0.93 0.16 -13.85
N SER A 67 -1.84 -0.41 -13.08
CA SER A 67 -2.61 -1.57 -13.51
C SER A 67 -3.98 -1.55 -12.84
N TYR A 68 -4.77 -2.59 -13.08
CA TYR A 68 -6.03 -2.77 -12.38
C TYR A 68 -5.83 -2.89 -10.85
N CYS A 69 -4.68 -3.39 -10.39
CA CYS A 69 -4.37 -3.65 -8.98
C CYS A 69 -3.26 -2.75 -8.41
N ASP A 70 -2.52 -2.06 -9.27
CA ASP A 70 -1.35 -1.26 -8.87
C ASP A 70 -1.66 0.24 -8.90
N PRO A 71 -1.27 0.97 -7.84
CA PRO A 71 -1.46 2.41 -7.75
C PRO A 71 -0.68 3.15 -8.86
N PRO A 72 -0.83 4.47 -8.97
CA PRO A 72 0.00 5.28 -9.86
C PRO A 72 1.50 5.16 -9.53
N SER A 73 2.34 5.62 -10.46
CA SER A 73 3.79 5.38 -10.45
C SER A 73 4.54 5.85 -9.20
N LEU A 74 3.97 6.76 -8.39
CA LEU A 74 4.50 7.06 -7.05
C LEU A 74 4.58 5.80 -6.17
N GLY A 75 3.56 4.93 -6.21
CA GLY A 75 3.57 3.67 -5.46
C GLY A 75 4.66 2.70 -5.92
N ARG A 76 5.01 2.72 -7.21
CA ARG A 76 6.13 1.95 -7.77
C ARG A 76 7.47 2.48 -7.29
N ALA A 77 7.69 3.79 -7.37
CA ALA A 77 8.92 4.42 -6.88
C ALA A 77 9.16 4.11 -5.39
N ILE A 78 8.09 4.08 -4.60
CA ILE A 78 8.13 3.67 -3.20
C ILE A 78 8.54 2.21 -3.06
N GLN A 79 7.90 1.29 -3.80
CA GLN A 79 8.23 -0.14 -3.73
C GLN A 79 9.64 -0.47 -4.22
N ALA A 80 10.16 0.28 -5.20
CA ALA A 80 11.52 0.12 -5.74
C ALA A 80 12.62 0.66 -4.81
N GLY A 81 12.27 1.21 -3.64
CA GLY A 81 13.23 1.58 -2.60
C GLY A 81 13.02 2.94 -1.96
N ALA A 82 11.84 3.55 -2.11
CA ALA A 82 11.37 4.70 -1.34
C ALA A 82 12.39 5.85 -1.20
N ASP A 83 13.04 6.20 -2.31
CA ASP A 83 13.98 7.31 -2.35
C ASP A 83 13.26 8.64 -2.07
N GLU A 84 13.72 9.39 -1.08
CA GLU A 84 13.04 10.61 -0.63
C GLU A 84 13.01 11.69 -1.70
N ASP A 85 14.07 11.86 -2.49
CA ASP A 85 14.13 12.90 -3.52
C ASP A 85 13.17 12.56 -4.66
N VAL A 86 13.09 11.27 -5.02
CA VAL A 86 12.12 10.80 -6.02
C VAL A 86 10.69 10.99 -5.53
N VAL A 87 10.38 10.52 -4.31
CA VAL A 87 9.05 10.66 -3.72
C VAL A 87 8.65 12.14 -3.62
N ARG A 88 9.56 12.99 -3.15
CA ARG A 88 9.32 14.44 -3.06
C ARG A 88 9.08 15.04 -4.43
N TRP A 89 9.86 14.65 -5.45
CA TRP A 89 9.65 15.10 -6.83
C TRP A 89 8.23 14.76 -7.31
N PHE A 90 7.77 13.52 -7.12
CA PHE A 90 6.41 13.12 -7.49
C PHE A 90 5.36 14.02 -6.82
N LEU A 91 5.48 14.21 -5.50
CA LEU A 91 4.52 14.95 -4.70
C LEU A 91 4.45 16.44 -5.09
N VAL A 92 5.59 17.10 -5.30
CA VAL A 92 5.62 18.51 -5.72
C VAL A 92 5.11 18.71 -7.16
N HIS A 93 5.13 17.67 -7.99
CA HIS A 93 4.57 17.67 -9.35
C HIS A 93 3.11 17.18 -9.40
N GLY A 94 2.43 17.09 -8.26
CA GLY A 94 0.99 16.85 -8.20
C GLY A 94 0.58 15.36 -8.15
N ALA A 95 1.51 14.46 -7.83
CA ALA A 95 1.15 13.09 -7.47
C ALA A 95 0.27 13.11 -6.20
N ASN A 96 -0.89 12.48 -6.29
CA ASN A 96 -1.85 12.37 -5.21
C ASN A 96 -1.57 11.09 -4.39
N PRO A 97 -1.21 11.21 -3.10
CA PRO A 97 -0.97 10.05 -2.24
C PRO A 97 -2.19 9.13 -2.08
N ASN A 98 -3.39 9.63 -2.38
CA ASN A 98 -4.67 8.93 -2.27
C ASN A 98 -5.19 8.37 -3.59
N ALA A 99 -4.51 8.63 -4.72
CA ALA A 99 -4.92 8.04 -5.99
C ALA A 99 -4.81 6.51 -5.92
N PHE A 100 -5.79 5.79 -6.44
CA PHE A 100 -5.88 4.35 -6.21
C PHE A 100 -6.13 3.54 -7.48
N ALA A 101 -5.70 2.28 -7.45
CA ALA A 101 -6.07 1.29 -8.45
C ALA A 101 -7.52 0.83 -8.27
N THR A 102 -8.25 0.61 -9.36
CA THR A 102 -9.68 0.25 -9.30
C THR A 102 -9.93 -1.02 -8.50
N LYS A 103 -9.12 -2.08 -8.71
CA LYS A 103 -9.15 -3.28 -7.89
C LYS A 103 -8.45 -2.96 -6.57
N TYR A 104 -9.10 -3.28 -5.45
CA TYR A 104 -8.52 -3.24 -4.10
C TYR A 104 -8.19 -1.86 -3.53
N ARG A 105 -8.40 -0.78 -4.30
CA ARG A 105 -8.21 0.61 -3.85
C ARG A 105 -6.82 0.88 -3.25
N VAL A 106 -5.81 0.17 -3.73
CA VAL A 106 -4.41 0.35 -3.27
C VAL A 106 -3.94 1.72 -3.69
N THR A 107 -3.38 2.49 -2.75
CA THR A 107 -2.83 3.84 -2.97
C THR A 107 -1.30 3.84 -2.91
N PRO A 108 -0.62 4.91 -3.36
CA PRO A 108 0.78 5.12 -3.05
C PRO A 108 1.08 5.10 -1.55
N LEU A 109 0.19 5.68 -0.72
CA LEU A 109 0.32 5.63 0.73
C LEU A 109 0.21 4.19 1.29
N SER A 110 -0.61 3.33 0.68
CA SER A 110 -0.69 1.89 1.01
C SER A 110 0.67 1.20 0.80
N ARG A 111 1.38 1.53 -0.31
CA ARG A 111 2.73 1.00 -0.55
C ARG A 111 3.75 1.60 0.42
N ALA A 112 3.62 2.87 0.79
CA ALA A 112 4.51 3.51 1.76
C ALA A 112 4.42 2.87 3.14
N VAL A 113 3.21 2.67 3.68
CA VAL A 113 3.06 2.06 5.01
C VAL A 113 3.55 0.61 5.02
N GLN A 114 3.49 -0.09 3.88
CA GLN A 114 3.97 -1.46 3.77
C GLN A 114 5.50 -1.59 3.64
N TYR A 115 6.13 -0.72 2.85
CA TYR A 115 7.53 -0.94 2.43
C TYR A 115 8.50 0.18 2.79
N ALA A 116 8.01 1.40 3.04
CA ALA A 116 8.86 2.56 3.23
C ALA A 116 9.21 2.79 4.71
N PRO A 117 10.31 3.51 4.99
CA PRO A 117 10.58 4.04 6.32
C PRO A 117 9.50 5.03 6.75
N LEU A 118 9.32 5.18 8.08
CA LEU A 118 8.37 6.12 8.68
C LEU A 118 8.45 7.54 8.07
N LYS A 119 9.65 8.03 7.77
CA LYS A 119 9.85 9.36 7.19
C LYS A 119 9.10 9.57 5.86
N ILE A 120 9.07 8.56 5.00
CA ILE A 120 8.36 8.62 3.72
C ILE A 120 6.85 8.55 3.93
N VAL A 121 6.38 7.74 4.89
CA VAL A 121 4.96 7.71 5.28
C VAL A 121 4.52 9.10 5.77
N GLN A 122 5.33 9.72 6.63
CA GLN A 122 5.08 11.07 7.13
C GLN A 122 5.02 12.09 5.99
N LEU A 123 5.97 12.02 5.06
CA LEU A 123 6.01 12.90 3.89
C LEU A 123 4.73 12.79 3.05
N LEU A 124 4.23 11.58 2.78
CA LEU A 124 2.98 11.41 2.02
C LEU A 124 1.76 11.97 2.78
N LEU A 125 1.70 11.78 4.10
CA LEU A 125 0.63 12.34 4.94
C LEU A 125 0.68 13.88 4.96
N ASP A 126 1.87 14.47 5.01
CA ASP A 126 2.07 15.92 4.98
C ASP A 126 1.65 16.53 3.63
N PHE A 127 1.75 15.76 2.53
CA PHE A 127 1.25 16.12 1.20
C PHE A 127 -0.22 15.71 0.98
N GLY A 128 -1.01 15.60 2.04
CA GLY A 128 -2.46 15.40 1.96
C GLY A 128 -2.90 13.94 1.87
N GLY A 129 -2.01 12.99 2.19
CA GLY A 129 -2.39 11.59 2.37
C GLY A 129 -3.43 11.40 3.46
N SER A 130 -4.44 10.59 3.17
CA SER A 130 -5.54 10.26 4.06
C SER A 130 -5.27 8.96 4.80
N ALA A 131 -5.34 9.01 6.14
CA ALA A 131 -5.18 7.81 6.97
C ALA A 131 -6.35 6.80 6.83
N THR A 132 -7.47 7.22 6.23
CA THR A 132 -8.70 6.42 6.14
C THR A 132 -8.95 5.84 4.74
N THR A 133 -7.99 5.99 3.81
CA THR A 133 -8.12 5.50 2.43
C THR A 133 -7.04 4.47 2.12
N GLY A 134 -7.41 3.37 1.45
CA GLY A 134 -6.46 2.37 0.94
C GLY A 134 -5.97 1.35 1.97
N GLU A 135 -6.79 1.02 2.97
CA GLU A 135 -6.56 -0.09 3.92
C GLU A 135 -5.19 -0.06 4.63
N LEU A 136 -4.73 1.14 5.01
CA LEU A 136 -3.36 1.36 5.48
C LEU A 136 -2.99 0.54 6.71
N VAL A 137 -3.91 0.34 7.65
CA VAL A 137 -3.67 -0.50 8.85
C VAL A 137 -3.40 -1.94 8.43
N TRP A 138 -4.16 -2.47 7.47
CA TRP A 138 -3.95 -3.82 6.95
C TRP A 138 -2.57 -3.95 6.29
N PHE A 139 -2.20 -3.02 5.41
CA PHE A 139 -0.88 -3.02 4.75
C PHE A 139 0.27 -2.87 5.76
N THR A 140 0.09 -2.08 6.82
CA THR A 140 1.08 -1.94 7.90
C THR A 140 1.26 -3.25 8.67
N SER A 141 0.18 -4.00 8.90
CA SER A 141 0.23 -5.31 9.57
C SER A 141 0.95 -6.39 8.78
N GLN A 142 1.18 -6.19 7.47
CA GLN A 142 1.94 -7.11 6.61
C GLN A 142 3.47 -6.91 6.69
N ARG A 143 3.95 -5.91 7.45
CA ARG A 143 5.38 -5.71 7.65
C ARG A 143 6.01 -6.89 8.42
N PRO A 144 7.31 -7.19 8.23
CA PRO A 144 8.00 -8.24 8.98
C PRO A 144 7.84 -8.06 10.50
N ALA A 145 7.66 -9.15 11.26
CA ALA A 145 7.53 -9.06 12.71
C ALA A 145 8.78 -8.41 13.35
N GLY A 146 8.55 -7.50 14.29
CA GLY A 146 9.64 -6.75 14.94
C GLY A 146 10.20 -5.59 14.11
N ASP A 147 9.58 -5.24 12.98
CA ASP A 147 9.89 -3.99 12.25
C ASP A 147 9.73 -2.78 13.20
N PRO A 148 10.77 -1.93 13.35
CA PRO A 148 10.79 -0.85 14.32
C PRO A 148 9.82 0.29 14.00
N ASP A 149 9.44 0.46 12.73
CA ASP A 149 8.55 1.53 12.29
C ASP A 149 7.09 1.12 12.37
N ALA A 150 6.78 -0.19 12.32
CA ALA A 150 5.41 -0.67 12.17
C ALA A 150 4.45 -0.17 13.27
N LEU A 151 4.84 -0.22 14.55
CA LEU A 151 4.00 0.29 15.64
C LEU A 151 3.83 1.81 15.59
N THR A 152 4.90 2.53 15.26
CA THR A 152 4.88 3.99 15.14
C THR A 152 3.97 4.43 13.99
N ILE A 153 4.01 3.72 12.86
CA ILE A 153 3.11 3.93 11.73
C ILE A 153 1.67 3.64 12.15
N LEU A 154 1.41 2.50 12.81
CA LEU A 154 0.06 2.17 13.29
C LEU A 154 -0.50 3.22 14.27
N GLU A 155 0.32 3.70 15.19
CA GLU A 155 -0.04 4.76 16.14
C GLU A 155 -0.37 6.07 15.40
N LEU A 156 0.48 6.46 14.45
CA LEU A 156 0.26 7.64 13.61
C LEU A 156 -1.07 7.55 12.83
N LEU A 157 -1.32 6.41 12.18
CA LEU A 157 -2.54 6.19 11.41
C LEU A 157 -3.77 6.21 12.30
N TYR A 158 -3.73 5.52 13.44
CA TYR A 158 -4.82 5.50 14.42
C TYR A 158 -5.15 6.90 14.94
N ASN A 159 -4.12 7.68 15.31
CA ASN A 159 -4.29 9.06 15.78
C ASN A 159 -4.88 9.99 14.69
N LYS A 160 -4.75 9.61 13.41
CA LYS A 160 -5.38 10.28 12.26
C LYS A 160 -6.75 9.69 11.87
N GLY A 161 -7.30 8.78 12.69
CA GLY A 161 -8.63 8.21 12.51
C GLY A 161 -8.70 6.97 11.62
N ALA A 162 -7.56 6.32 11.33
CA ALA A 162 -7.57 5.07 10.58
C ALA A 162 -8.31 3.97 11.36
N PRO A 163 -9.24 3.23 10.72
CA PRO A 163 -9.97 2.15 11.37
C PRO A 163 -9.06 0.93 11.61
N VAL A 164 -9.15 0.34 12.80
CA VAL A 164 -8.30 -0.78 13.21
C VAL A 164 -8.83 -2.16 12.80
N ASP A 165 -10.09 -2.22 12.40
CA ASP A 165 -10.84 -3.47 12.21
C ASP A 165 -11.43 -3.59 10.80
N ASN A 166 -10.95 -2.77 9.86
CA ASN A 166 -11.38 -2.88 8.47
C ASN A 166 -11.00 -4.26 7.92
N VAL A 167 -11.98 -4.98 7.41
CA VAL A 167 -11.75 -6.22 6.67
C VAL A 167 -11.32 -5.85 5.26
N LEU A 168 -10.13 -6.28 4.86
CA LEU A 168 -9.66 -6.10 3.50
C LEU A 168 -10.69 -6.74 2.53
N PHE A 169 -11.22 -5.93 1.61
CA PHE A 169 -12.16 -6.31 0.55
C PHE A 169 -13.56 -6.74 1.00
N ALA A 170 -14.05 -6.25 2.14
CA ALA A 170 -15.42 -6.50 2.59
C ALA A 170 -16.50 -6.20 1.53
N ASP A 171 -16.25 -5.22 0.65
CA ASP A 171 -17.20 -4.75 -0.35
C ASP A 171 -17.06 -5.41 -1.74
N PHE A 172 -16.15 -6.36 -1.92
CA PHE A 172 -15.95 -7.02 -3.22
C PHE A 172 -16.57 -8.42 -3.21
N ASP A 173 -17.59 -8.64 -4.04
CA ASP A 173 -18.31 -9.93 -4.13
C ASP A 173 -17.48 -11.04 -4.82
N ASP A 174 -16.44 -10.67 -5.57
CA ASP A 174 -15.62 -11.60 -6.37
C ASP A 174 -14.29 -11.96 -5.68
N LEU A 175 -14.41 -12.48 -4.46
CA LEU A 175 -13.29 -12.99 -3.65
C LEU A 175 -12.80 -14.37 -4.13
N CYS A 176 -13.40 -14.90 -5.19
CA CYS A 176 -13.15 -16.24 -5.71
C CYS A 176 -11.79 -16.37 -6.44
N ASP A 177 -11.18 -15.24 -6.82
CA ASP A 177 -9.91 -15.17 -7.58
C ASP A 177 -8.76 -14.54 -6.77
N VAL A 178 -8.74 -14.73 -5.45
CA VAL A 178 -7.62 -14.27 -4.62
C VAL A 178 -6.93 -15.42 -3.90
N SER A 179 -5.84 -15.88 -4.51
CA SER A 179 -4.69 -16.43 -3.80
C SER A 179 -3.96 -15.36 -2.93
N MET A 180 -4.67 -14.30 -2.52
CA MET A 180 -4.18 -13.16 -1.78
C MET A 180 -4.83 -13.19 -0.40
N PHE A 181 -4.01 -13.09 0.64
CA PHE A 181 -4.41 -13.15 2.04
C PHE A 181 -5.56 -12.17 2.33
N THR A 182 -6.78 -12.68 2.47
CA THR A 182 -7.91 -11.89 2.95
C THR A 182 -7.77 -11.67 4.45
N GLY A 183 -8.28 -10.53 4.92
CA GLY A 183 -8.79 -10.45 6.28
C GLY A 183 -8.51 -9.20 7.09
N THR A 184 -8.72 -9.27 8.40
CA THR A 184 -8.49 -8.17 9.35
C THR A 184 -7.00 -7.89 9.57
N PRO A 185 -6.60 -6.66 9.98
CA PRO A 185 -5.24 -6.36 10.40
C PRO A 185 -4.77 -7.23 11.58
N LEU A 186 -5.71 -7.66 12.43
CA LEU A 186 -5.43 -8.55 13.56
C LEU A 186 -5.07 -9.96 13.08
N TRP A 187 -5.83 -10.51 12.12
CA TRP A 187 -5.52 -11.79 11.50
C TRP A 187 -4.12 -11.82 10.87
N ALA A 188 -3.78 -10.76 10.14
CA ALA A 188 -2.45 -10.59 9.56
C ALA A 188 -1.36 -10.59 10.64
N SER A 189 -1.54 -9.81 11.71
CA SER A 189 -0.56 -9.69 12.80
C SER A 189 -0.34 -11.02 13.55
N ILE A 190 -1.41 -11.80 13.76
CA ILE A 190 -1.32 -13.15 14.32
C ILE A 190 -0.53 -14.08 13.38
N GLY A 191 -0.80 -14.01 12.08
CA GLY A 191 -0.10 -14.80 11.05
C GLY A 191 1.39 -14.49 10.96
N MET A 192 1.76 -13.22 11.15
CA MET A 192 3.17 -12.78 11.20
C MET A 192 3.85 -13.11 12.54
N GLY A 193 3.09 -13.48 13.58
CA GLY A 193 3.64 -13.73 14.91
C GLY A 193 4.07 -12.47 15.66
N ASP A 194 3.57 -11.29 15.26
CA ASP A 194 3.95 -10.02 15.88
C ASP A 194 3.07 -9.73 17.12
N VAL A 195 3.59 -10.13 18.28
CA VAL A 195 2.94 -9.96 19.60
C VAL A 195 2.56 -8.50 19.85
N ALA A 196 3.45 -7.56 19.53
CA ALA A 196 3.26 -6.16 19.88
C ALA A 196 2.15 -5.53 19.02
N ARG A 197 2.07 -5.87 17.73
CA ARG A 197 0.94 -5.44 16.88
C ARG A 197 -0.37 -6.10 17.28
N VAL A 198 -0.36 -7.39 17.64
CA VAL A 198 -1.55 -8.06 18.16
C VAL A 198 -2.08 -7.32 19.38
N GLN A 199 -1.22 -7.02 20.36
CA GLN A 199 -1.61 -6.28 21.55
C GLN A 199 -2.13 -4.87 21.19
N PHE A 200 -1.41 -4.14 20.34
CA PHE A 200 -1.79 -2.79 19.90
C PHE A 200 -3.20 -2.74 19.29
N LEU A 201 -3.52 -3.70 18.41
CA LEU A 201 -4.82 -3.77 17.73
C LEU A 201 -5.94 -4.16 18.69
N LEU A 202 -5.70 -5.12 19.59
CA LEU A 202 -6.66 -5.52 20.62
C LEU A 202 -6.97 -4.38 21.59
N ASP A 203 -5.97 -3.63 22.02
CA ASP A 203 -6.14 -2.47 22.91
C ASP A 203 -7.00 -1.36 22.27
N ARG A 204 -7.10 -1.35 20.94
CA ARG A 204 -7.90 -0.39 20.16
C ARG A 204 -9.21 -0.98 19.65
N GLY A 205 -9.57 -2.18 20.10
CA GLY A 205 -10.87 -2.79 19.84
C GLY A 205 -10.99 -3.59 18.55
N ALA A 206 -9.87 -4.04 17.97
CA ALA A 206 -9.92 -4.99 16.85
C ALA A 206 -10.70 -6.26 17.24
N SER A 207 -11.58 -6.73 16.36
CA SER A 207 -12.48 -7.84 16.64
C SER A 207 -11.74 -9.16 16.60
N LEU A 208 -11.93 -9.96 17.65
CA LEU A 208 -11.45 -11.34 17.71
C LEU A 208 -12.37 -12.34 16.99
N LEU A 209 -13.59 -11.91 16.66
CA LEU A 209 -14.67 -12.77 16.18
C LEU A 209 -15.08 -12.47 14.75
N ALA A 210 -14.56 -11.40 14.14
CA ALA A 210 -14.76 -11.10 12.73
C ALA A 210 -14.18 -12.25 11.90
N LYS A 211 -15.05 -13.00 11.24
CA LYS A 211 -14.63 -14.14 10.42
C LYS A 211 -14.06 -13.64 9.11
N GLU A 212 -12.97 -14.26 8.70
CA GLU A 212 -12.29 -13.85 7.47
C GLU A 212 -13.06 -14.31 6.23
N PRO A 213 -13.26 -13.41 5.25
CA PRO A 213 -13.91 -13.76 4.00
C PRO A 213 -13.19 -14.92 3.31
N GLY A 214 -13.95 -15.96 2.95
CA GLY A 214 -13.45 -17.16 2.27
C GLY A 214 -12.82 -18.23 3.16
N LEU A 215 -12.58 -17.96 4.46
CA LEU A 215 -11.98 -18.93 5.38
C LEU A 215 -12.94 -19.43 6.48
N ASP A 216 -14.00 -18.67 6.77
CA ASP A 216 -14.95 -18.93 7.89
C ASP A 216 -14.26 -19.06 9.27
N LEU A 217 -13.01 -18.59 9.38
CA LEU A 217 -12.17 -18.62 10.58
C LEU A 217 -12.00 -17.21 11.15
N SER A 218 -12.03 -17.09 12.46
CA SER A 218 -11.80 -15.85 13.21
C SER A 218 -10.34 -15.71 13.66
N PRO A 219 -9.87 -14.47 13.93
CA PRO A 219 -8.58 -14.22 14.58
C PRO A 219 -8.37 -15.04 15.87
N LEU A 220 -9.43 -15.22 16.67
CA LEU A 220 -9.39 -16.06 17.87
C LEU A 220 -9.05 -17.52 17.57
N GLU A 221 -9.71 -18.10 16.57
CA GLU A 221 -9.47 -19.50 16.16
C GLU A 221 -8.06 -19.67 15.60
N LYS A 222 -7.59 -18.71 14.79
CA LYS A 222 -6.22 -18.70 14.26
C LYS A 222 -5.18 -18.65 15.39
N ALA A 223 -5.36 -17.78 16.38
CA ALA A 223 -4.43 -17.66 17.50
C ALA A 223 -4.35 -18.96 18.32
N ARG A 224 -5.48 -19.66 18.49
CA ARG A 224 -5.54 -20.95 19.22
C ARG A 224 -4.91 -22.11 18.46
N GLN A 225 -5.01 -22.10 17.13
CA GLN A 225 -4.39 -23.09 16.26
C GLN A 225 -2.92 -22.79 15.99
N GLY A 226 -2.49 -21.54 16.23
CA GLY A 226 -1.14 -21.08 16.02
C GLY A 226 -0.12 -21.65 17.00
N VAL A 227 1.15 -21.58 16.61
CA VAL A 227 2.28 -22.07 17.41
C VAL A 227 2.86 -21.04 18.38
N ASN A 228 2.40 -19.79 18.36
CA ASN A 228 2.90 -18.73 19.26
C ASN A 228 2.09 -18.70 20.57
N PRO A 229 2.65 -19.21 21.69
CA PRO A 229 1.92 -19.32 22.96
C PRO A 229 1.61 -17.97 23.59
N GLU A 230 2.45 -16.96 23.37
CA GLU A 230 2.26 -15.61 23.89
C GLU A 230 1.05 -14.94 23.23
N ILE A 231 0.92 -15.06 21.91
CA ILE A 231 -0.27 -14.59 21.18
C ILE A 231 -1.53 -15.32 21.65
N ALA A 232 -1.47 -16.65 21.81
CA ALA A 232 -2.60 -17.43 22.31
C ALA A 232 -3.05 -16.97 23.71
N GLN A 233 -2.09 -16.64 24.58
CA GLN A 233 -2.35 -16.10 25.91
C GLN A 233 -3.00 -14.72 25.85
N ILE A 234 -2.43 -13.77 25.10
CA ILE A 234 -2.94 -12.40 24.95
C ILE A 234 -4.39 -12.42 24.43
N VAL A 235 -4.65 -13.21 23.39
CA VAL A 235 -5.98 -13.34 22.79
C VAL A 235 -6.98 -13.96 23.77
N SER A 236 -6.58 -14.96 24.55
CA SER A 236 -7.44 -15.58 25.58
C SER A 236 -7.78 -14.60 26.71
N GLN A 237 -6.82 -13.79 27.14
CA GLN A 237 -7.04 -12.74 28.14
C GLN A 237 -7.99 -11.65 27.62
N ALA A 238 -7.79 -11.18 26.39
CA ALA A 238 -8.65 -10.20 25.74
C ALA A 238 -10.10 -10.70 25.63
N THR A 239 -10.31 -11.97 25.28
CA THR A 239 -11.64 -12.61 25.21
C THR A 239 -12.36 -12.57 26.57
N THR A 240 -11.63 -12.80 27.66
CA THR A 240 -12.20 -12.83 29.02
C THR A 240 -12.64 -11.43 29.46
N LYS A 241 -11.88 -10.39 29.08
CA LYS A 241 -12.21 -8.98 29.34
C LYS A 241 -13.47 -8.55 28.60
N VAL A 242 -13.68 -8.99 27.36
CA VAL A 242 -14.90 -8.71 26.59
C VAL A 242 -16.14 -9.32 27.26
N ILE A 243 -16.05 -10.56 27.75
CA ILE A 243 -17.15 -11.26 28.42
C ILE A 243 -17.48 -10.65 29.80
N SER A 244 -16.47 -10.17 30.54
CA SER A 244 -16.72 -9.53 31.84
C SER A 244 -17.35 -8.14 31.73
N HIS A 245 -17.07 -7.37 30.66
CA HIS A 245 -17.72 -6.08 30.41
C HIS A 245 -19.15 -6.22 29.87
N ALA A 246 -19.48 -7.34 29.20
CA ALA A 246 -20.86 -7.64 28.77
C ALA A 246 -21.79 -8.11 29.92
N LYS A 247 -21.24 -8.34 31.12
CA LYS A 247 -21.98 -8.80 32.32
C LYS A 247 -22.29 -7.70 33.34
N VAL A 248 -22.19 -6.42 32.95
CA VAL A 248 -22.71 -5.31 33.77
C VAL A 248 -23.97 -4.76 33.08
N PRO A 249 -25.17 -5.33 33.33
CA PRO A 249 -26.40 -4.64 33.03
C PRO A 249 -26.59 -3.49 34.02
N CYS A 250 -26.96 -2.32 33.52
CA CYS A 250 -27.71 -1.35 34.31
C CYS A 250 -29.13 -1.87 34.52
#